data_AF-A0A222P164-F1
#
_entry.id   AF-A0A222P164-F1
#
_cell.length_a   1.000
_cell.length_b   1.000
_cell.length_c   1.000
_cell.angle_alpha   90.00
_cell.angle_beta   90.00
_cell.angle_gamma   90.00
#
_symmetry.space_group_name_H-M   'P 1'
#
loop_
_entity.id
_entity.type
_entity.pdbx_description
1 polymer ?
#
loop_
_entity_poly.entity_id
_entity_poly.type
_entity_poly.pdbx_seq_one_letter_code
_entity_poly.pdbx_strand_id
1 'polypeptide(L)'
;MSATKKVIAERVLKPKKNDLQEDITAGLFLDFAKTLFAEEQMQEFLSPERRSDGRYVTSEATLDKYIDLRIFRETQVKRFLRWLTTTPPLLNKLFTWIFIAQLGMKLAYFDQQENTAPEKIYKEGEQHALTEGKDDTFTIHNLGHATQLIQTSGMSILTDPVFGNLAPIVYPAMTKSSGLDVKADELPPIDVILISHNHRDHVDVDSLKKLLKVQPTLLVPVGDEKFFKSLGFKNVVAFEWHEQITLTSKTNKKVTFCSVPADHRSGRHGHDSHQSLVTGWTVSPKDRQEILYFAGDTARINDVRMKGLALDIYQLYQNKKNIEPGELPRIINMEPGGPNYTRKDMLPTHQSAVDSIISSFRLAFALEEISAHDKSVEKKISASEWLDSTATIFMHQNKFELGPDRFNENYFIFTRLCSYLKMSDEELAKQQEKQESKSASWSLFHRRKDFIIDGAKELKEFAKQLWPAENELKQRDKLIEFIEARTHFPLIREKLTSDAPYVRLGEKSSIAPDTWDKTKEKWKGAKKSDLIDSDSNPNPAPF
;
A
#
# COMPACT_ATOMS: atom_id res chain seq x y z
N MET A 1 20.64 -37.55 -7.45
CA MET A 1 19.62 -37.21 -8.47
C MET A 1 18.33 -36.85 -7.74
N SER A 2 18.11 -35.56 -7.47
CA SER A 2 16.87 -35.08 -6.84
C SER A 2 15.92 -34.66 -7.97
N ALA A 3 14.76 -35.31 -8.05
CA ALA A 3 13.78 -35.07 -9.09
C ALA A 3 13.05 -33.75 -8.83
N THR A 4 13.42 -32.70 -9.56
CA THR A 4 12.70 -31.43 -9.63
C THR A 4 11.33 -31.66 -10.29
N LYS A 5 10.30 -31.99 -9.49
CA LYS A 5 8.92 -32.05 -9.98
C LYS A 5 8.41 -30.62 -10.21
N LYS A 6 8.24 -30.27 -11.49
CA LYS A 6 7.67 -29.03 -12.02
C LYS A 6 6.33 -28.71 -11.34
N VAL A 7 6.15 -27.45 -10.91
CA VAL A 7 4.82 -26.85 -10.68
C VAL A 7 4.04 -26.97 -11.98
N ILE A 8 2.89 -27.65 -11.93
CA ILE A 8 1.97 -27.75 -13.07
C ILE A 8 1.11 -26.48 -13.05
N ALA A 9 1.31 -25.64 -14.07
CA ALA A 9 0.56 -24.40 -14.26
C ALA A 9 -0.67 -24.68 -15.12
N GLU A 10 -1.87 -24.48 -14.55
CA GLU A 10 -3.09 -24.26 -15.35
C GLU A 10 -3.16 -22.75 -15.61
N ARG A 11 -2.69 -22.33 -16.78
CA ARG A 11 -2.67 -20.93 -17.19
C ARG A 11 -4.00 -20.58 -17.85
N VAL A 12 -4.71 -19.61 -17.29
CA VAL A 12 -5.82 -18.92 -17.97
C VAL A 12 -5.17 -17.74 -18.71
N LEU A 13 -4.89 -17.93 -20.00
CA LEU A 13 -4.44 -16.87 -20.90
C LEU A 13 -5.65 -16.24 -21.58
N LYS A 14 -5.70 -14.91 -21.74
CA LYS A 14 -6.49 -14.36 -22.86
C LYS A 14 -5.90 -14.91 -24.17
N PRO A 15 -6.74 -15.43 -25.10
CA PRO A 15 -6.24 -15.91 -26.37
C PRO A 15 -5.69 -14.73 -27.19
N LYS A 16 -4.53 -14.93 -27.83
CA LYS A 16 -4.18 -14.13 -29.00
C LYS A 16 -5.25 -14.39 -30.04
N LYS A 17 -5.71 -13.31 -30.68
CA LYS A 17 -6.86 -13.12 -31.59
C LYS A 17 -7.26 -14.26 -32.59
N ASN A 18 -6.47 -15.33 -32.75
CA ASN A 18 -6.67 -16.34 -33.79
C ASN A 18 -6.77 -17.81 -33.31
N ASP A 19 -6.69 -18.13 -32.02
CA ASP A 19 -6.94 -19.51 -31.53
C ASP A 19 -7.96 -19.50 -30.40
N LEU A 20 -9.24 -19.59 -30.80
CA LEU A 20 -10.39 -19.81 -29.93
C LEU A 20 -10.50 -21.31 -29.64
N GLN A 21 -9.91 -21.77 -28.55
CA GLN A 21 -10.53 -22.82 -27.74
C GLN A 21 -11.17 -22.13 -26.54
N GLU A 22 -12.49 -22.24 -26.45
CA GLU A 22 -13.39 -21.57 -25.52
C GLU A 22 -13.04 -21.90 -24.06
N ASP A 23 -12.47 -20.92 -23.35
CA ASP A 23 -12.40 -20.93 -21.89
C ASP A 23 -13.63 -20.20 -21.34
N ILE A 24 -14.64 -20.97 -20.96
CA ILE A 24 -15.99 -20.51 -20.59
C ILE A 24 -15.95 -19.48 -19.45
N THR A 25 -14.94 -19.50 -18.59
CA THR A 25 -14.82 -18.62 -17.41
C THR A 25 -14.44 -17.17 -17.75
N ALA A 26 -13.61 -16.95 -18.78
CA ALA A 26 -13.23 -15.60 -19.21
C ALA A 26 -14.37 -14.90 -19.98
N GLY A 27 -15.13 -15.66 -20.77
CA GLY A 27 -16.34 -15.18 -21.44
C GLY A 27 -17.42 -14.75 -20.44
N LEU A 28 -17.71 -15.60 -19.46
CA LEU A 28 -18.67 -15.29 -18.38
C LEU A 28 -18.24 -14.08 -17.54
N PHE A 29 -16.95 -13.96 -17.22
CA PHE A 29 -16.42 -12.78 -16.52
C PHE A 29 -16.65 -11.50 -17.31
N LEU A 30 -16.30 -11.49 -18.61
CA LEU A 30 -16.44 -10.32 -19.45
C LEU A 30 -17.91 -9.96 -19.68
N ASP A 31 -18.79 -10.94 -19.84
CA ASP A 31 -20.21 -10.70 -20.00
C ASP A 31 -20.85 -10.16 -18.72
N PHE A 32 -20.46 -10.67 -17.54
CA PHE A 32 -20.87 -10.09 -16.27
C PHE A 32 -20.32 -8.66 -16.08
N ALA A 33 -19.05 -8.41 -16.43
CA ALA A 33 -18.47 -7.06 -16.40
C ALA A 33 -19.25 -6.08 -17.29
N LYS A 34 -19.68 -6.48 -18.50
CA LYS A 34 -20.52 -5.62 -19.36
C LYS A 34 -21.88 -5.25 -18.74
N THR A 35 -22.37 -6.01 -17.76
CA THR A 35 -23.59 -5.63 -17.02
C THR A 35 -23.31 -4.60 -15.92
N LEU A 36 -22.06 -4.49 -15.48
CA LEU A 36 -21.62 -3.63 -14.37
C LEU A 36 -21.05 -2.29 -14.84
N PHE A 37 -20.43 -2.24 -16.01
CA PHE A 37 -19.75 -1.05 -16.52
C PHE A 37 -20.45 -0.49 -17.74
N ALA A 38 -20.56 0.84 -17.82
CA ALA A 38 -20.93 1.50 -19.06
C ALA A 38 -19.88 1.22 -20.16
N GLU A 39 -20.27 1.32 -21.43
CA GLU A 39 -19.37 1.05 -22.57
C GLU A 39 -18.09 1.89 -22.53
N GLU A 40 -18.20 3.15 -22.12
CA GLU A 40 -17.06 4.07 -21.94
C GLU A 40 -16.13 3.65 -20.79
N GLN A 41 -16.68 3.06 -19.72
CA GLN A 41 -15.92 2.58 -18.57
C GLN A 41 -15.22 1.25 -18.84
N MET A 42 -15.71 0.44 -19.79
CA MET A 42 -15.12 -0.85 -20.13
C MET A 42 -13.68 -0.76 -20.61
N GLN A 43 -13.31 0.35 -21.29
CA GLN A 43 -11.92 0.56 -21.71
C GLN A 43 -10.99 0.73 -20.51
N GLU A 44 -11.39 1.59 -19.57
CA GLU A 44 -10.62 1.86 -18.35
C GLU A 44 -10.56 0.66 -17.40
N PHE A 45 -11.62 -0.15 -17.36
CA PHE A 45 -11.65 -1.43 -16.66
C PHE A 45 -10.62 -2.40 -17.25
N LEU A 46 -10.66 -2.68 -18.56
CA LEU A 46 -9.88 -3.77 -19.16
C LEU A 46 -8.37 -3.54 -19.21
N SER A 47 -7.91 -2.30 -19.28
CA SER A 47 -6.48 -1.97 -19.37
C SER A 47 -6.26 -0.47 -19.18
N PRO A 48 -5.09 -0.03 -18.68
CA PRO A 48 -4.70 1.37 -18.83
C PRO A 48 -4.61 1.76 -20.30
N GLU A 49 -4.73 3.06 -20.59
CA GLU A 49 -4.61 3.59 -21.95
C GLU A 49 -3.24 3.22 -22.53
N ARG A 50 -3.27 2.38 -23.57
CA ARG A 50 -2.10 2.11 -24.37
C ARG A 50 -1.95 3.22 -25.40
N ARG A 51 -0.93 4.06 -25.20
CA ARG A 51 -0.64 5.15 -26.14
C ARG A 51 -0.30 4.60 -27.52
N SER A 52 -0.45 5.43 -28.54
CA SER A 52 -0.03 5.11 -29.92
C SER A 52 1.45 4.77 -30.05
N ASP A 53 2.30 5.19 -29.10
CA ASP A 53 3.71 4.83 -29.02
C ASP A 53 3.99 3.53 -28.23
N GLY A 54 2.93 2.81 -27.82
CA GLY A 54 2.99 1.50 -27.20
C GLY A 54 3.20 1.51 -25.69
N ARG A 55 3.27 2.67 -25.04
CA ARG A 55 3.45 2.81 -23.58
C ARG A 55 2.15 2.57 -22.80
N TYR A 56 2.29 2.03 -21.60
CA TYR A 56 1.22 1.79 -20.63
C TYR A 56 1.11 2.97 -19.66
N VAL A 57 0.08 3.79 -19.77
CA VAL A 57 -0.13 4.93 -18.87
C VAL A 57 -1.35 4.67 -18.01
N THR A 58 -1.14 4.59 -16.70
CA THR A 58 -2.22 4.33 -15.75
C THR A 58 -3.01 5.60 -15.42
N SER A 59 -2.45 6.79 -15.47
CA SER A 59 -3.23 8.03 -15.28
C SER A 59 -2.51 9.27 -15.82
N GLU A 60 -3.26 10.35 -16.03
CA GLU A 60 -2.67 11.66 -16.38
C GLU A 60 -1.64 12.14 -15.35
N ALA A 61 -1.84 11.81 -14.07
CA ALA A 61 -0.88 12.09 -12.99
C ALA A 61 0.51 11.52 -13.26
N THR A 62 0.56 10.33 -13.87
CA THR A 62 1.79 9.63 -14.20
C THR A 62 2.39 10.05 -15.56
N LEU A 63 1.64 10.82 -16.36
CA LEU A 63 2.00 11.23 -17.72
C LEU A 63 3.06 12.35 -17.75
N ASP A 64 3.18 13.12 -16.67
CA ASP A 64 3.75 14.45 -16.73
C ASP A 64 5.28 14.42 -16.93
N LYS A 65 5.70 14.44 -18.21
CA LYS A 65 7.09 14.42 -18.71
C LYS A 65 7.98 15.48 -18.06
N TYR A 66 7.37 16.58 -17.58
CA TYR A 66 8.09 17.67 -16.96
C TYR A 66 8.32 17.47 -15.47
N ILE A 67 7.56 16.61 -14.77
CA ILE A 67 7.85 16.29 -13.36
C ILE A 67 9.24 15.69 -13.25
N ASP A 68 9.61 14.76 -14.14
CA ASP A 68 10.90 14.07 -14.04
C ASP A 68 12.07 14.95 -14.51
N LEU A 69 11.93 15.70 -15.60
CA LEU A 69 12.95 16.67 -16.02
C LEU A 69 13.10 17.83 -15.04
N ARG A 70 12.02 18.27 -14.38
CA ARG A 70 12.08 19.31 -13.33
C ARG A 70 12.59 18.76 -12.00
N ILE A 71 12.18 17.58 -11.54
CA ILE A 71 12.73 16.94 -10.35
C ILE A 71 14.19 16.57 -10.59
N PHE A 72 14.53 15.99 -11.74
CA PHE A 72 15.91 15.71 -12.13
C PHE A 72 16.71 17.00 -12.27
N ARG A 73 16.23 18.05 -12.96
CA ARG A 73 16.93 19.35 -13.02
C ARG A 73 17.01 20.01 -11.65
N GLU A 74 15.97 20.07 -10.85
CA GLU A 74 16.01 20.64 -9.50
C GLU A 74 16.97 19.84 -8.61
N THR A 75 16.99 18.52 -8.71
CA THR A 75 17.86 17.65 -7.92
C THR A 75 19.31 17.76 -8.40
N GLN A 76 19.56 17.78 -9.72
CA GLN A 76 20.89 18.00 -10.30
C GLN A 76 21.38 19.44 -10.11
N VAL A 77 20.50 20.46 -10.15
CA VAL A 77 20.81 21.86 -9.86
C VAL A 77 21.07 22.04 -8.37
N LYS A 78 20.28 21.44 -7.48
CA LYS A 78 20.60 21.41 -6.04
C LYS A 78 21.93 20.67 -5.78
N ARG A 79 22.23 19.59 -6.52
CA ARG A 79 23.52 18.87 -6.47
C ARG A 79 24.68 19.73 -7.00
N PHE A 80 24.48 20.46 -8.09
CA PHE A 80 25.47 21.35 -8.71
C PHE A 80 25.70 22.61 -7.88
N LEU A 81 24.65 23.20 -7.32
CA LEU A 81 24.72 24.29 -6.34
C LEU A 81 25.43 23.82 -5.06
N ARG A 82 25.13 22.61 -4.58
CA ARG A 82 25.85 21.99 -3.46
C ARG A 82 27.34 21.79 -3.76
N TRP A 83 27.68 21.36 -4.98
CA TRP A 83 29.05 21.21 -5.47
C TRP A 83 29.79 22.57 -5.61
N LEU A 84 29.10 23.60 -6.10
CA LEU A 84 29.60 24.98 -6.16
C LEU A 84 29.81 25.58 -4.76
N THR A 85 28.95 25.27 -3.79
CA THR A 85 29.11 25.74 -2.39
C THR A 85 30.21 25.02 -1.62
N THR A 86 30.72 23.88 -2.10
CA THR A 86 31.83 23.14 -1.48
C THR A 86 33.22 23.55 -1.99
N THR A 87 33.33 24.61 -2.81
CA THR A 87 34.60 25.12 -3.34
C THR A 87 34.77 26.62 -2.98
N PRO A 88 35.86 27.09 -2.34
CA PRO A 88 35.97 28.48 -1.84
C PRO A 88 36.81 29.42 -2.75
N PRO A 89 36.85 30.77 -2.53
CA PRO A 89 35.82 31.71 -2.03
C PRO A 89 35.88 33.16 -2.63
N LEU A 90 34.79 33.96 -2.52
CA LEU A 90 34.86 35.38 -2.04
C LEU A 90 33.49 36.06 -1.87
N LEU A 91 32.45 35.69 -2.62
CA LEU A 91 31.11 36.32 -2.51
C LEU A 91 30.12 35.59 -1.59
N ASN A 92 30.57 34.53 -0.90
CA ASN A 92 29.66 33.49 -0.41
C ASN A 92 29.09 33.74 0.99
N LYS A 93 29.64 34.62 1.85
CA LYS A 93 29.25 34.63 3.27
C LYS A 93 27.78 34.98 3.53
N LEU A 94 27.21 35.97 2.84
CA LEU A 94 25.83 36.40 3.05
C LEU A 94 24.81 35.40 2.48
N PHE A 95 25.04 34.93 1.25
CA PHE A 95 24.18 33.93 0.61
C PHE A 95 24.32 32.53 1.24
N THR A 96 25.52 32.16 1.67
CA THR A 96 25.74 30.94 2.47
C THR A 96 25.03 31.04 3.81
N TRP A 97 25.01 32.20 4.48
CA TRP A 97 24.29 32.33 5.76
C TRP A 97 22.77 32.26 5.58
N ILE A 98 22.19 32.95 4.59
CA ILE A 98 20.75 32.87 4.28
C ILE A 98 20.37 31.46 3.83
N PHE A 99 21.21 30.82 3.02
CA PHE A 99 20.98 29.45 2.56
C PHE A 99 21.18 28.42 3.68
N ILE A 100 22.17 28.57 4.56
CA ILE A 100 22.35 27.73 5.76
C ILE A 100 21.21 27.96 6.75
N ALA A 101 20.66 29.16 6.88
CA ALA A 101 19.50 29.41 7.71
C ALA A 101 18.22 28.78 7.12
N GLN A 102 17.99 28.92 5.81
CA GLN A 102 16.84 28.29 5.13
C GLN A 102 16.97 26.77 5.02
N LEU A 103 18.18 26.27 4.80
CA LEU A 103 18.51 24.85 4.78
C LEU A 103 18.49 24.30 6.20
N GLY A 104 18.94 25.04 7.20
CA GLY A 104 18.85 24.71 8.62
C GLY A 104 17.41 24.70 9.12
N MET A 105 16.52 25.55 8.59
CA MET A 105 15.08 25.51 8.89
C MET A 105 14.34 24.41 8.12
N LYS A 106 14.73 24.12 6.86
CA LYS A 106 14.22 22.96 6.11
C LYS A 106 14.70 21.66 6.71
N LEU A 107 15.96 21.59 7.10
CA LEU A 107 16.53 20.50 7.86
C LEU A 107 15.81 20.45 9.20
N ALA A 108 15.69 21.49 10.02
CA ALA A 108 14.90 21.46 11.27
C ALA A 108 13.42 21.01 11.13
N TYR A 109 12.82 21.11 9.94
CA TYR A 109 11.48 20.56 9.65
C TYR A 109 11.52 19.06 9.30
N PHE A 110 12.61 18.57 8.68
CA PHE A 110 12.91 17.15 8.42
C PHE A 110 13.84 16.50 9.47
N ASP A 111 14.29 17.32 10.40
CA ASP A 111 15.11 17.12 11.60
C ASP A 111 14.20 17.54 12.76
N GLN A 112 12.94 17.11 12.68
CA GLN A 112 12.39 16.41 13.84
C GLN A 112 13.32 15.23 14.10
N GLN A 113 14.48 15.55 14.67
CA GLN A 113 15.40 14.62 15.26
C GLN A 113 14.64 14.11 16.48
N GLU A 114 13.79 13.13 16.23
CA GLU A 114 13.50 12.13 17.22
C GLU A 114 14.87 11.65 17.70
N ASN A 115 15.26 12.09 18.92
CA ASN A 115 16.48 11.70 19.64
C ASN A 115 16.43 10.21 20.02
N THR A 116 16.06 9.38 19.07
CA THR A 116 15.73 7.98 19.22
C THR A 116 16.75 7.26 18.37
N ALA A 117 17.67 6.55 19.03
CA ALA A 117 18.70 5.80 18.35
C ALA A 117 18.08 4.79 17.33
N PRO A 118 18.75 4.45 16.22
CA PRO A 118 18.20 3.58 15.17
C PRO A 118 17.58 2.27 15.68
N GLU A 119 18.15 1.67 16.73
CA GLU A 119 17.63 0.48 17.42
C GLU A 119 16.28 0.68 18.14
N LYS A 120 15.83 1.92 18.33
CA LYS A 120 14.51 2.27 18.86
C LYS A 120 13.49 2.59 17.76
N ILE A 121 13.97 2.92 16.55
CA ILE A 121 13.15 3.23 15.36
C ILE A 121 12.78 1.95 14.62
N TYR A 122 13.74 1.06 14.42
CA TYR A 122 13.54 -0.25 13.79
C TYR A 122 13.54 -1.32 14.88
N LYS A 123 12.34 -1.70 15.35
CA LYS A 123 12.21 -2.89 16.20
C LYS A 123 11.99 -4.10 15.30
N GLU A 124 12.89 -5.08 15.39
CA GLU A 124 12.56 -6.44 14.95
C GLU A 124 11.39 -6.92 15.80
N GLY A 125 10.35 -7.46 15.16
CA GLY A 125 9.30 -8.21 15.86
C GLY A 125 9.88 -9.50 16.48
N GLU A 126 9.02 -10.33 17.06
CA GLU A 126 9.46 -11.65 17.54
C GLU A 126 10.20 -12.41 16.42
N GLN A 127 11.42 -12.85 16.72
CA GLN A 127 12.22 -13.63 15.77
C GLN A 127 11.60 -15.02 15.63
N HIS A 128 10.66 -15.15 14.68
CA HIS A 128 10.18 -16.44 14.25
C HIS A 128 11.14 -17.00 13.20
N ALA A 129 11.56 -18.25 13.38
CA ALA A 129 12.28 -18.94 12.32
C ALA A 129 11.41 -18.91 11.04
N LEU A 130 11.99 -18.40 9.93
CA LEU A 130 11.42 -18.44 8.57
C LEU A 130 11.45 -19.89 8.06
N THR A 131 10.78 -20.76 8.79
CA THR A 131 10.66 -22.18 8.51
C THR A 131 9.67 -22.37 7.37
N GLU A 132 9.73 -23.53 6.72
CA GLU A 132 8.58 -23.98 5.94
C GLU A 132 7.37 -23.95 6.88
N GLY A 133 6.43 -23.04 6.62
CA GLY A 133 5.21 -22.95 7.41
C GLY A 133 4.61 -24.35 7.49
N LYS A 134 4.10 -24.75 8.66
CA LYS A 134 3.31 -25.98 8.75
C LYS A 134 2.33 -25.94 7.59
N ASP A 135 2.27 -27.01 6.77
CA ASP A 135 1.61 -27.08 5.45
C ASP A 135 0.13 -26.62 5.42
N ASP A 136 -0.42 -26.32 6.60
CA ASP A 136 -1.79 -25.93 6.86
C ASP A 136 -2.03 -24.53 7.45
N THR A 137 -1.04 -23.65 7.64
CA THR A 137 -1.30 -22.26 8.10
C THR A 137 -1.13 -21.21 6.99
N PHE A 138 -2.01 -20.21 6.94
CA PHE A 138 -1.82 -19.01 6.11
C PHE A 138 -1.01 -18.00 6.94
N THR A 139 0.20 -17.68 6.50
CA THR A 139 1.10 -16.77 7.24
C THR A 139 1.72 -15.74 6.33
N ILE A 140 1.91 -14.54 6.86
CA ILE A 140 2.62 -13.43 6.20
C ILE A 140 3.78 -13.04 7.10
N HIS A 141 4.98 -13.00 6.54
CA HIS A 141 6.16 -12.49 7.21
C HIS A 141 6.58 -11.19 6.54
N ASN A 142 6.59 -10.10 7.32
CA ASN A 142 7.08 -8.81 6.83
C ASN A 142 8.60 -8.82 6.78
N LEU A 143 9.20 -8.77 5.59
CA LEU A 143 10.65 -8.72 5.42
C LEU A 143 11.16 -7.28 5.15
N GLY A 144 10.25 -6.31 5.19
CA GLY A 144 10.52 -4.88 5.03
C GLY A 144 10.13 -4.34 3.66
N HIS A 145 9.80 -3.05 3.63
CA HIS A 145 9.25 -2.34 2.47
C HIS A 145 8.01 -3.04 1.89
N ALA A 146 8.06 -3.44 0.62
CA ALA A 146 7.05 -4.22 -0.10
C ALA A 146 7.37 -5.72 -0.10
N THR A 147 8.47 -6.15 0.53
CA THR A 147 8.92 -7.54 0.52
C THR A 147 8.21 -8.33 1.62
N GLN A 148 7.25 -9.16 1.21
CA GLN A 148 6.44 -10.00 2.09
C GLN A 148 6.65 -11.46 1.70
N LEU A 149 6.93 -12.32 2.68
CA LEU A 149 6.91 -13.78 2.50
C LEU A 149 5.56 -14.31 2.94
N ILE A 150 4.75 -14.73 1.97
CA ILE A 150 3.43 -15.31 2.17
C ILE A 150 3.56 -16.83 2.04
N GLN A 151 3.12 -17.57 3.05
CA GLN A 151 3.10 -19.03 3.02
C GLN A 151 1.65 -19.49 3.16
N THR A 152 1.19 -20.26 2.19
CA THR A 152 -0.16 -20.83 2.21
C THR A 152 -0.19 -22.07 1.33
N SER A 153 -0.95 -23.07 1.76
CA SER A 153 -1.32 -24.20 0.89
C SER A 153 -0.10 -24.93 0.29
N GLY A 154 0.96 -25.07 1.09
CA GLY A 154 2.24 -25.68 0.71
C GLY A 154 3.05 -24.88 -0.31
N MET A 155 2.79 -23.58 -0.46
CA MET A 155 3.49 -22.67 -1.37
C MET A 155 4.13 -21.51 -0.60
N SER A 156 5.39 -21.20 -0.91
CA SER A 156 6.07 -19.97 -0.45
C SER A 156 6.09 -18.94 -1.58
N ILE A 157 5.45 -17.80 -1.33
CA ILE A 157 5.23 -16.70 -2.28
C ILE A 157 5.98 -15.48 -1.75
N LEU A 158 6.72 -14.78 -2.61
CA LEU A 158 7.48 -13.60 -2.24
C LEU A 158 7.05 -12.40 -3.10
N THR A 159 6.75 -11.26 -2.48
CA THR A 159 6.43 -10.01 -3.20
C THR A 159 7.68 -9.14 -3.33
N ASP A 160 7.84 -8.46 -4.47
CA ASP A 160 8.80 -7.36 -4.70
C ASP A 160 10.12 -7.48 -3.91
N PRO A 161 10.97 -8.48 -4.26
CA PRO A 161 12.06 -8.92 -3.40
C PRO A 161 13.20 -7.89 -3.36
N VAL A 162 13.39 -7.31 -2.19
CA VAL A 162 14.54 -6.48 -1.85
C VAL A 162 15.08 -7.00 -0.52
N PHE A 163 16.34 -7.43 -0.49
CA PHE A 163 17.07 -7.87 0.71
C PHE A 163 18.29 -6.97 0.94
N GLY A 164 18.95 -6.53 -0.14
CA GLY A 164 20.13 -5.68 -0.09
C GLY A 164 19.82 -4.21 0.19
N ASN A 165 20.90 -3.45 0.36
CA ASN A 165 20.84 -1.98 0.36
C ASN A 165 20.56 -1.50 -1.06
N LEU A 166 19.55 -0.65 -1.25
CA LEU A 166 19.43 0.11 -2.49
C LEU A 166 20.57 1.11 -2.56
N ALA A 167 21.66 0.68 -3.19
CA ALA A 167 22.93 1.40 -3.29
C ALA A 167 22.78 2.90 -3.68
N PRO A 168 23.76 3.76 -3.31
CA PRO A 168 23.65 5.22 -3.14
C PRO A 168 23.40 6.06 -4.41
N ILE A 169 23.14 5.43 -5.55
CA ILE A 169 22.99 6.12 -6.85
C ILE A 169 21.70 6.96 -6.88
N VAL A 170 20.66 6.54 -6.15
CA VAL A 170 19.40 7.29 -6.03
C VAL A 170 19.51 8.36 -4.93
N TYR A 171 20.11 8.03 -3.78
CA TYR A 171 20.28 8.92 -2.61
C TYR A 171 21.69 8.84 -1.99
N PRO A 172 22.69 9.60 -2.48
CA PRO A 172 24.09 9.39 -2.11
C PRO A 172 24.49 9.75 -0.66
N ALA A 173 23.58 10.27 0.16
CA ALA A 173 23.99 10.99 1.38
C ALA A 173 23.31 10.58 2.69
N MET A 174 22.28 9.72 2.73
CA MET A 174 21.53 9.47 3.99
C MET A 174 20.96 8.05 4.12
N THR A 175 21.56 7.03 3.50
CA THR A 175 21.17 5.63 3.77
C THR A 175 22.31 4.94 4.50
N LYS A 176 22.41 5.17 5.81
CA LYS A 176 23.21 4.31 6.67
C LYS A 176 22.43 3.03 6.91
N SER A 177 23.18 1.94 6.91
CA SER A 177 22.68 0.59 7.15
C SER A 177 22.19 0.45 8.60
N SER A 178 20.90 0.58 8.85
CA SER A 178 20.27 -0.24 9.89
C SER A 178 20.01 -1.60 9.25
N GLY A 179 20.97 -2.50 9.47
CA GLY A 179 21.01 -3.80 8.80
C GLY A 179 19.79 -4.65 9.12
N LEU A 180 19.23 -5.24 8.08
CA LEU A 180 18.60 -6.54 8.19
C LEU A 180 19.15 -7.41 7.07
N ASP A 181 20.16 -8.19 7.43
CA ASP A 181 20.64 -9.32 6.64
C ASP A 181 19.60 -10.44 6.70
N VAL A 182 18.41 -10.26 6.11
CA VAL A 182 17.63 -11.43 5.70
C VAL A 182 18.42 -12.07 4.57
N LYS A 183 19.21 -13.09 4.91
CA LYS A 183 19.96 -13.81 3.91
C LYS A 183 18.95 -14.58 3.07
N ALA A 184 19.06 -14.49 1.76
CA ALA A 184 18.24 -15.31 0.86
C ALA A 184 18.40 -16.83 1.12
N ASP A 185 19.45 -17.23 1.85
CA ASP A 185 19.69 -18.60 2.31
C ASP A 185 18.88 -18.97 3.56
N GLU A 186 18.36 -18.01 4.30
CA GLU A 186 17.46 -18.20 5.46
C GLU A 186 15.99 -18.32 5.03
N LEU A 187 15.68 -18.01 3.77
CA LEU A 187 14.32 -18.15 3.25
C LEU A 187 14.00 -19.62 2.95
N PRO A 188 12.73 -20.04 3.17
CA PRO A 188 12.27 -21.31 2.63
C PRO A 188 12.37 -21.27 1.09
N PRO A 189 12.39 -22.44 0.42
CA PRO A 189 12.37 -22.49 -1.04
C PRO A 189 11.18 -21.71 -1.62
N ILE A 190 11.46 -20.61 -2.31
CA ILE A 190 10.43 -19.76 -2.91
C ILE A 190 9.90 -20.43 -4.18
N ASP A 191 8.58 -20.60 -4.26
CA ASP A 191 7.90 -21.20 -5.41
C ASP A 191 7.46 -20.14 -6.43
N VAL A 192 6.98 -18.98 -5.93
CA VAL A 192 6.43 -17.89 -6.75
C VAL A 192 6.97 -16.53 -6.29
N ILE A 193 7.31 -15.67 -7.24
CA ILE A 193 7.61 -14.26 -6.99
C ILE A 193 6.57 -13.41 -7.70
N LEU A 194 5.93 -12.51 -6.96
CA LEU A 194 4.99 -11.50 -7.49
C LEU A 194 5.74 -10.18 -7.65
N ILE A 195 5.72 -9.63 -8.86
CA ILE A 195 6.30 -8.32 -9.17
C ILE A 195 5.17 -7.34 -9.46
N SER A 196 5.04 -6.27 -8.67
CA SER A 196 4.04 -5.23 -8.93
C SER A 196 4.44 -4.32 -10.09
N HIS A 197 5.70 -3.89 -10.10
CA HIS A 197 6.30 -3.04 -11.13
C HIS A 197 7.83 -3.07 -11.04
N ASN A 198 8.51 -2.51 -12.04
CA ASN A 198 9.95 -2.66 -12.19
C ASN A 198 10.82 -1.60 -11.52
N HIS A 199 10.30 -0.72 -10.65
CA HIS A 199 11.14 0.26 -9.95
C HIS A 199 12.22 -0.42 -9.09
N ARG A 200 13.31 0.31 -8.83
CA ARG A 200 14.50 -0.27 -8.18
C ARG A 200 14.25 -0.68 -6.73
N ASP A 201 13.33 -0.01 -6.06
CA ASP A 201 12.89 -0.28 -4.69
C ASP A 201 11.84 -1.39 -4.54
N HIS A 202 11.35 -1.91 -5.66
CA HIS A 202 10.50 -3.11 -5.72
C HIS A 202 11.21 -4.28 -6.43
N VAL A 203 12.22 -3.99 -7.24
CA VAL A 203 12.97 -4.94 -8.05
C VAL A 203 14.47 -4.69 -7.89
N ASP A 204 15.03 -5.30 -6.85
CA ASP A 204 16.46 -5.35 -6.60
C ASP A 204 17.11 -6.55 -7.32
N VAL A 205 18.00 -6.24 -8.27
CA VAL A 205 18.65 -7.25 -9.10
C VAL A 205 19.53 -8.18 -8.27
N ASP A 206 20.19 -7.67 -7.23
CA ASP A 206 21.09 -8.49 -6.42
C ASP A 206 20.31 -9.45 -5.52
N SER A 207 19.17 -9.02 -5.00
CA SER A 207 18.22 -9.90 -4.30
C SER A 207 17.66 -10.98 -5.21
N LEU A 208 17.24 -10.63 -6.41
CA LEU A 208 16.73 -11.59 -7.39
C LEU A 208 17.78 -12.63 -7.82
N LYS A 209 19.04 -12.21 -8.02
CA LYS A 209 20.13 -13.14 -8.35
C LYS A 209 20.33 -14.22 -7.30
N LYS A 210 20.15 -13.90 -6.01
CA LYS A 210 20.24 -14.88 -4.92
C LYS A 210 19.12 -15.92 -4.96
N LEU A 211 17.97 -15.59 -5.57
CA LEU A 211 16.81 -16.48 -5.73
C LEU A 211 16.88 -17.35 -7.00
N LEU A 212 17.81 -17.07 -7.93
CA LEU A 212 17.96 -17.86 -9.17
C LEU A 212 18.27 -19.34 -8.92
N LYS A 213 18.88 -19.67 -7.78
CA LYS A 213 19.22 -21.06 -7.43
C LYS A 213 17.98 -21.97 -7.29
N VAL A 214 16.84 -21.42 -6.87
CA VAL A 214 15.58 -22.18 -6.70
C VAL A 214 14.66 -22.09 -7.93
N GLN A 215 14.96 -21.22 -8.90
CA GLN A 215 14.19 -21.01 -10.15
C GLN A 215 12.67 -20.87 -9.91
N PRO A 216 12.24 -19.87 -9.12
CA PRO A 216 10.82 -19.64 -8.86
C PRO A 216 10.09 -19.22 -10.14
N THR A 217 8.77 -19.37 -10.13
CA THR A 217 7.90 -18.79 -11.17
C THR A 217 7.69 -17.31 -10.89
N LEU A 218 8.06 -16.45 -11.83
CA LEU A 218 7.83 -15.01 -11.73
C LEU A 218 6.52 -14.65 -12.41
N LEU A 219 5.61 -14.04 -11.65
CA LEU A 219 4.41 -13.38 -12.18
C LEU A 219 4.70 -11.89 -12.25
N VAL A 220 4.67 -11.33 -13.46
CA VAL A 220 5.14 -9.97 -13.75
C VAL A 220 4.12 -9.20 -14.58
N PRO A 221 4.15 -7.87 -14.58
CA PRO A 221 3.35 -7.09 -15.51
C PRO A 221 3.85 -7.29 -16.95
N VAL A 222 2.95 -7.19 -17.92
CA VAL A 222 3.33 -7.19 -19.34
C VAL A 222 4.35 -6.08 -19.65
N GLY A 223 5.40 -6.42 -20.41
CA GLY A 223 6.50 -5.52 -20.78
C GLY A 223 7.81 -5.82 -20.05
N ASP A 224 7.76 -6.49 -18.89
CA ASP A 224 8.96 -6.80 -18.08
C ASP A 224 9.57 -8.18 -18.35
N GLU A 225 8.95 -9.03 -19.17
CA GLU A 225 9.38 -10.43 -19.33
C GLU A 225 10.82 -10.55 -19.84
N LYS A 226 11.19 -9.69 -20.79
CA LYS A 226 12.54 -9.68 -21.36
C LYS A 226 13.58 -9.32 -20.29
N PHE A 227 13.26 -8.37 -19.42
CA PHE A 227 14.15 -7.95 -18.34
C PHE A 227 14.41 -9.12 -17.38
N PHE A 228 13.37 -9.77 -16.86
CA PHE A 228 13.55 -10.89 -15.92
C PHE A 228 14.19 -12.12 -16.57
N LYS A 229 13.87 -12.43 -17.84
CA LYS A 229 14.56 -13.50 -18.58
C LYS A 229 16.05 -13.20 -18.77
N SER A 230 16.42 -11.94 -18.97
CA SER A 230 17.83 -11.53 -19.08
C SER A 230 18.62 -11.71 -17.78
N LEU A 231 17.94 -11.71 -16.63
CA LEU A 231 18.54 -12.03 -15.33
C LEU A 231 18.76 -13.54 -15.12
N GLY A 232 18.23 -14.40 -16.00
CA GLY A 232 18.40 -15.85 -15.93
C GLY A 232 17.20 -16.63 -15.37
N PHE A 233 16.05 -15.98 -15.13
CA PHE A 233 14.81 -16.67 -14.77
C PHE A 233 14.22 -17.39 -15.98
N LYS A 234 13.92 -18.68 -15.82
CA LYS A 234 13.35 -19.51 -16.90
C LYS A 234 11.83 -19.44 -16.99
N ASN A 235 11.16 -19.32 -15.84
CA ASN A 235 9.71 -19.31 -15.72
C ASN A 235 9.24 -17.87 -15.42
N VAL A 236 8.99 -17.09 -16.46
CA VAL A 236 8.47 -15.72 -16.35
C VAL A 236 7.15 -15.64 -17.12
N VAL A 237 6.09 -15.27 -16.42
CA VAL A 237 4.73 -15.19 -16.94
C VAL A 237 4.25 -13.74 -16.79
N ALA A 238 3.98 -13.08 -17.92
CA ALA A 238 3.39 -11.74 -17.93
C ALA A 238 1.88 -11.77 -17.91
N PHE A 239 1.32 -10.75 -17.28
CA PHE A 239 -0.11 -10.54 -17.12
C PHE A 239 -0.50 -9.10 -17.49
N GLU A 240 -1.65 -8.97 -18.14
CA GLU A 240 -2.46 -7.75 -18.13
C GLU A 240 -3.39 -7.74 -16.91
N TRP A 241 -4.08 -6.63 -16.64
CA TRP A 241 -5.09 -6.60 -15.56
C TRP A 241 -6.22 -7.59 -15.84
N HIS A 242 -6.77 -8.13 -14.75
CA HIS A 242 -7.84 -9.12 -14.70
C HIS A 242 -7.44 -10.52 -15.22
N GLU A 243 -6.18 -10.72 -15.64
CA GLU A 243 -5.68 -12.04 -16.00
C GLU A 243 -5.31 -12.86 -14.76
N GLN A 244 -5.63 -14.16 -14.81
CA GLN A 244 -5.47 -15.08 -13.69
C GLN A 244 -4.60 -16.29 -14.05
N ILE A 245 -3.95 -16.88 -13.06
CA ILE A 245 -3.28 -18.17 -13.18
C ILE A 245 -3.53 -19.00 -11.94
N THR A 246 -3.74 -20.31 -12.10
CA THR A 246 -3.80 -21.23 -10.96
C THR A 246 -2.58 -22.14 -10.97
N LEU A 247 -1.81 -22.10 -9.89
CA LEU A 247 -0.62 -22.91 -9.71
C LEU A 247 -0.88 -24.01 -8.69
N THR A 248 -0.36 -25.20 -8.97
CA THR A 248 -0.45 -26.35 -8.06
C THR A 248 0.84 -26.46 -7.23
N SER A 249 0.72 -26.43 -5.91
CA SER A 249 1.83 -26.55 -4.97
C SER A 249 2.38 -27.99 -4.91
N LYS A 250 3.51 -28.17 -4.21
CA LYS A 250 4.13 -29.48 -3.99
C LYS A 250 3.24 -30.44 -3.20
N THR A 251 2.31 -29.91 -2.40
CA THR A 251 1.31 -30.68 -1.63
C THR A 251 0.01 -30.88 -2.41
N ASN A 252 0.01 -30.64 -3.73
CA ASN A 252 -1.13 -30.80 -4.64
C ASN A 252 -2.33 -29.88 -4.32
N LYS A 253 -2.09 -28.77 -3.60
CA LYS A 253 -3.07 -27.73 -3.35
C LYS A 253 -2.98 -26.65 -4.43
N LYS A 254 -4.08 -25.95 -4.71
CA LYS A 254 -4.16 -24.94 -5.79
C LYS A 254 -4.24 -23.53 -5.22
N VAL A 255 -3.45 -22.62 -5.77
CA VAL A 255 -3.48 -21.18 -5.45
C VAL A 255 -3.71 -20.40 -6.73
N THR A 256 -4.74 -19.56 -6.75
CA THR A 256 -5.04 -18.67 -7.87
C THR A 256 -4.44 -17.29 -7.61
N PHE A 257 -3.80 -16.73 -8.63
CA PHE A 257 -3.23 -15.39 -8.65
C PHE A 257 -3.96 -14.56 -9.69
N CYS A 258 -4.34 -13.33 -9.38
CA CYS A 258 -4.90 -12.38 -10.34
C CYS A 258 -4.04 -11.12 -10.39
N SER A 259 -3.73 -10.65 -11.60
CA SER A 259 -3.20 -9.31 -11.82
C SER A 259 -4.36 -8.32 -11.74
N VAL A 260 -4.22 -7.26 -10.94
CA VAL A 260 -5.30 -6.28 -10.68
C VAL A 260 -4.84 -4.83 -10.89
N PRO A 261 -5.77 -3.89 -11.10
CA PRO A 261 -5.42 -2.51 -11.40
C PRO A 261 -4.54 -1.84 -10.32
N ALA A 262 -3.57 -1.06 -10.78
CA ALA A 262 -2.77 -0.15 -9.95
C ALA A 262 -2.54 1.16 -10.72
N ASP A 263 -2.34 2.26 -10.00
CA ASP A 263 -2.03 3.55 -10.61
C ASP A 263 -0.64 4.03 -10.22
N HIS A 264 0.35 3.68 -11.03
CA HIS A 264 1.73 4.07 -10.80
C HIS A 264 2.50 4.10 -12.13
N ARG A 265 3.75 4.57 -12.06
CA ARG A 265 4.64 4.57 -13.20
C ARG A 265 5.55 3.35 -13.18
N SER A 266 5.86 2.79 -14.36
CA SER A 266 6.98 1.85 -14.53
C SER A 266 8.22 2.56 -15.08
N GLY A 267 9.42 2.02 -14.85
CA GLY A 267 10.68 2.44 -15.47
C GLY A 267 11.86 2.52 -14.50
N ARG A 268 13.04 2.04 -14.90
CA ARG A 268 14.24 1.94 -14.04
C ARG A 268 15.26 3.04 -14.26
N HIS A 269 15.19 3.74 -15.39
CA HIS A 269 16.21 4.67 -15.90
C HIS A 269 15.61 5.96 -16.49
N GLY A 270 14.32 6.22 -16.28
CA GLY A 270 13.59 7.40 -16.74
C GLY A 270 13.24 7.39 -18.23
N HIS A 271 14.14 6.93 -19.11
CA HIS A 271 13.87 6.79 -20.55
C HIS A 271 13.02 5.56 -20.89
N ASP A 272 13.01 4.57 -20.00
CA ASP A 272 12.19 3.36 -20.04
C ASP A 272 10.83 3.54 -19.33
N SER A 273 10.44 4.78 -19.04
CA SER A 273 9.15 5.09 -18.42
C SER A 273 7.99 4.52 -19.21
N HIS A 274 7.06 3.87 -18.50
CA HIS A 274 5.79 3.35 -19.06
C HIS A 274 5.97 2.27 -20.14
N GLN A 275 7.14 1.65 -20.24
CA GLN A 275 7.37 0.56 -21.19
C GLN A 275 6.80 -0.79 -20.72
N SER A 276 6.52 -0.92 -19.42
CA SER A 276 5.77 -2.04 -18.84
C SER A 276 4.55 -1.55 -18.08
N LEU A 277 3.60 -2.45 -17.85
CA LEU A 277 2.45 -2.23 -17.00
C LEU A 277 2.85 -2.13 -15.52
N VAL A 278 1.97 -1.56 -14.69
CA VAL A 278 2.02 -1.64 -13.22
C VAL A 278 0.75 -2.33 -12.73
N THR A 279 0.88 -3.22 -11.75
CA THR A 279 -0.25 -4.02 -11.25
C THR A 279 -0.14 -4.30 -9.76
N GLY A 280 -1.29 -4.46 -9.11
CA GLY A 280 -1.37 -5.20 -7.86
C GLY A 280 -1.60 -6.69 -8.13
N TRP A 281 -1.59 -7.52 -7.09
CA TRP A 281 -1.84 -8.95 -7.18
C TRP A 281 -2.87 -9.40 -6.16
N THR A 282 -3.77 -10.30 -6.53
CA THR A 282 -4.50 -11.09 -5.53
C THR A 282 -3.92 -12.50 -5.42
N VAL A 283 -3.99 -13.07 -4.22
CA VAL A 283 -3.58 -14.46 -3.92
C VAL A 283 -4.74 -15.15 -3.21
N SER A 284 -5.32 -16.16 -3.86
CA SER A 284 -6.48 -16.89 -3.36
C SER A 284 -6.20 -18.40 -3.34
N PRO A 285 -5.79 -18.98 -2.20
CA PRO A 285 -5.76 -20.43 -2.03
C PRO A 285 -7.16 -21.03 -2.16
N LYS A 286 -7.29 -22.14 -2.90
CA LYS A 286 -8.58 -22.79 -3.17
C LYS A 286 -9.10 -23.61 -1.99
N ASP A 287 -8.20 -24.07 -1.12
CA ASP A 287 -8.52 -24.88 0.06
C ASP A 287 -8.85 -24.06 1.31
N ARG A 288 -8.86 -22.72 1.22
CA ARG A 288 -9.04 -21.82 2.37
C ARG A 288 -9.94 -20.62 2.06
N GLN A 289 -10.25 -19.83 3.07
CA GLN A 289 -11.14 -18.67 2.97
C GLN A 289 -10.42 -17.36 2.66
N GLU A 290 -9.10 -17.25 2.85
CA GLU A 290 -8.37 -16.00 2.65
C GLU A 290 -8.30 -15.59 1.19
N ILE A 291 -8.36 -14.28 0.94
CA ILE A 291 -8.00 -13.62 -0.31
C ILE A 291 -7.07 -12.47 0.08
N LEU A 292 -5.81 -12.57 -0.31
CA LEU A 292 -4.85 -11.48 -0.12
C LEU A 292 -4.90 -10.57 -1.34
N TYR A 293 -4.90 -9.26 -1.13
CA TYR A 293 -4.63 -8.24 -2.13
C TYR A 293 -3.30 -7.55 -1.78
N PHE A 294 -2.36 -7.56 -2.72
CA PHE A 294 -1.07 -6.88 -2.66
C PHE A 294 -1.07 -5.73 -3.66
N ALA A 295 -1.17 -4.49 -3.18
CA ALA A 295 -1.33 -3.32 -4.04
C ALA A 295 -0.05 -2.89 -4.78
N GLY A 296 1.13 -3.31 -4.31
CA GLY A 296 2.41 -2.74 -4.77
C GLY A 296 2.54 -1.26 -4.42
N ASP A 297 3.14 -0.47 -5.31
CA ASP A 297 2.99 1.00 -5.30
C ASP A 297 1.76 1.38 -6.12
N THR A 298 0.87 2.16 -5.54
CA THR A 298 -0.27 2.74 -6.25
C THR A 298 -0.62 4.11 -5.67
N ALA A 299 -1.01 5.03 -6.54
CA ALA A 299 -1.85 6.16 -6.19
C ALA A 299 -3.27 5.67 -5.92
N ARG A 300 -4.12 6.59 -5.45
CA ARG A 300 -5.53 6.29 -5.24
C ARG A 300 -6.20 5.97 -6.58
N ILE A 301 -6.59 4.72 -6.78
CA ILE A 301 -7.32 4.29 -7.98
C ILE A 301 -8.73 4.90 -8.03
N ASN A 302 -9.25 5.18 -9.22
CA ASN A 302 -10.61 5.70 -9.39
C ASN A 302 -11.68 4.60 -9.17
N ASP A 303 -12.95 5.00 -9.24
CA ASP A 303 -14.08 4.11 -8.93
C ASP A 303 -14.21 2.96 -9.94
N VAL A 304 -13.92 3.19 -11.22
CA VAL A 304 -13.97 2.13 -12.25
C VAL A 304 -12.96 1.02 -11.93
N ARG A 305 -11.73 1.39 -11.59
CA ARG A 305 -10.68 0.43 -11.22
C ARG A 305 -10.92 -0.22 -9.88
N MET A 306 -11.46 0.52 -8.90
CA MET A 306 -11.86 -0.04 -7.63
C MET A 306 -12.96 -1.10 -7.82
N LYS A 307 -13.95 -0.81 -8.67
CA LYS A 307 -14.98 -1.79 -9.05
C LYS A 307 -14.40 -2.97 -9.81
N GLY A 308 -13.38 -2.77 -10.64
CA GLY A 308 -12.65 -3.85 -11.28
C GLY A 308 -11.93 -4.78 -10.29
N LEU A 309 -11.21 -4.20 -9.32
CA LEU A 309 -10.59 -4.96 -8.21
C LEU A 309 -11.63 -5.74 -7.40
N ALA A 310 -12.74 -5.09 -7.05
CA ALA A 310 -13.84 -5.72 -6.34
C ALA A 310 -14.44 -6.90 -7.14
N LEU A 311 -14.53 -6.78 -8.46
CA LEU A 311 -15.03 -7.84 -9.33
C LEU A 311 -14.09 -9.06 -9.35
N ASP A 312 -12.78 -8.83 -9.41
CA ASP A 312 -11.79 -9.91 -9.35
C ASP A 312 -11.88 -10.64 -8.00
N ILE A 313 -11.95 -9.89 -6.89
CA ILE A 313 -12.09 -10.46 -5.54
C ILE A 313 -13.41 -11.24 -5.41
N TYR A 314 -14.52 -10.69 -5.90
CA TYR A 314 -15.82 -11.35 -5.88
C TYR A 314 -15.82 -12.64 -6.70
N GLN A 315 -15.19 -12.66 -7.87
CA GLN A 315 -15.06 -13.87 -8.67
C GLN A 315 -14.20 -14.94 -7.97
N LEU A 316 -13.12 -14.53 -7.29
CA LEU A 316 -12.31 -15.44 -6.49
C LEU A 316 -13.11 -16.03 -5.33
N TYR A 317 -13.95 -15.23 -4.68
CA TYR A 317 -14.89 -15.65 -3.65
C TYR A 317 -15.89 -16.68 -4.16
N GLN A 318 -16.62 -16.40 -5.25
CA GLN A 318 -17.62 -17.30 -5.83
C GLN A 318 -17.03 -18.65 -6.25
N ASN A 319 -15.73 -18.70 -6.55
CA ASN A 319 -15.02 -19.91 -6.94
C ASN A 319 -14.42 -20.70 -5.76
N LYS A 320 -14.63 -20.29 -4.51
CA LYS A 320 -14.18 -21.05 -3.33
C LYS A 320 -15.21 -22.12 -2.98
N LYS A 321 -14.78 -23.38 -2.96
CA LYS A 321 -15.63 -24.54 -2.64
C LYS A 321 -15.70 -24.88 -1.14
N ASN A 322 -14.83 -24.25 -0.33
CA ASN A 322 -14.65 -24.54 1.10
C ASN A 322 -15.19 -23.40 1.99
N ILE A 323 -16.02 -22.52 1.45
CA ILE A 323 -16.74 -21.51 2.24
C ILE A 323 -18.16 -22.02 2.40
N GLU A 324 -18.64 -22.12 3.64
CA GLU A 324 -20.02 -22.50 3.89
C GLU A 324 -20.98 -21.47 3.27
N PRO A 325 -22.14 -21.89 2.73
CA PRO A 325 -23.11 -20.96 2.18
C PRO A 325 -23.46 -19.84 3.16
N GLY A 326 -23.14 -18.59 2.79
CA GLY A 326 -23.39 -17.40 3.62
C GLY A 326 -22.21 -16.89 4.45
N GLU A 327 -21.06 -17.57 4.45
CA GLU A 327 -19.82 -17.03 5.01
C GLU A 327 -19.07 -16.16 3.99
N LEU A 328 -18.35 -15.16 4.50
CA LEU A 328 -17.53 -14.24 3.71
C LEU A 328 -16.05 -14.65 3.73
N PRO A 329 -15.28 -14.36 2.66
CA PRO A 329 -13.85 -14.62 2.66
C PRO A 329 -13.14 -13.66 3.62
N ARG A 330 -11.97 -14.05 4.12
CA ARG A 330 -11.09 -13.12 4.84
C ARG A 330 -10.26 -12.34 3.84
N ILE A 331 -10.55 -11.06 3.63
CA ILE A 331 -9.85 -10.20 2.67
C ILE A 331 -8.71 -9.47 3.39
N ILE A 332 -7.48 -9.64 2.92
CA ILE A 332 -6.29 -9.02 3.51
C ILE A 332 -5.68 -8.05 2.50
N ASN A 333 -5.84 -6.75 2.74
CA ASN A 333 -5.34 -5.67 1.89
C ASN A 333 -3.95 -5.24 2.36
N MET A 334 -2.91 -5.64 1.63
CA MET A 334 -1.57 -5.08 1.80
C MET A 334 -1.48 -3.79 1.00
N GLU A 335 -1.54 -2.66 1.71
CA GLU A 335 -1.66 -1.34 1.12
C GLU A 335 -0.39 -0.51 1.42
N PRO A 336 0.15 0.23 0.43
CA PRO A 336 1.31 1.06 0.67
C PRO A 336 0.95 2.34 1.45
N GLY A 337 1.70 2.65 2.51
CA GLY A 337 1.52 3.90 3.27
C GLY A 337 2.67 4.86 3.03
N GLY A 338 2.50 5.82 2.12
CA GLY A 338 3.56 6.78 1.76
C GLY A 338 3.23 8.21 2.16
N PRO A 339 4.23 9.11 2.25
CA PRO A 339 3.98 10.53 2.36
C PRO A 339 3.23 11.04 1.13
N ASN A 340 1.99 11.49 1.32
CA ASN A 340 1.26 12.24 0.30
C ASN A 340 1.60 13.74 0.37
N TYR A 341 2.90 14.05 0.49
CA TYR A 341 3.40 15.41 0.35
C TYR A 341 3.55 15.77 -1.11
N THR A 342 2.44 15.77 -1.83
CA THR A 342 2.39 16.41 -3.12
C THR A 342 2.58 17.92 -2.93
N ARG A 343 3.48 18.53 -3.72
CA ARG A 343 3.39 19.97 -3.94
C ARG A 343 2.05 20.24 -4.66
N LYS A 344 1.45 21.42 -4.47
CA LYS A 344 0.15 21.79 -5.08
C LYS A 344 0.13 21.62 -6.62
N ASP A 345 1.30 21.59 -7.26
CA ASP A 345 1.51 21.43 -8.70
C ASP A 345 1.82 19.98 -9.14
N MET A 346 1.73 18.98 -8.25
CA MET A 346 1.94 17.57 -8.57
C MET A 346 0.79 16.70 -8.07
N LEU A 347 0.35 15.77 -8.92
CA LEU A 347 -0.59 14.73 -8.52
C LEU A 347 0.15 13.63 -7.74
N PRO A 348 -0.49 13.01 -6.74
CA PRO A 348 0.15 11.97 -5.96
C PRO A 348 0.37 10.74 -6.80
N THR A 349 1.63 10.28 -6.86
CA THR A 349 2.00 9.02 -7.52
C THR A 349 1.95 7.84 -6.56
N HIS A 350 1.65 8.08 -5.28
CA HIS A 350 1.59 7.08 -4.22
C HIS A 350 0.50 7.49 -3.23
N GLN A 351 -0.30 6.55 -2.77
CA GLN A 351 -1.40 6.80 -1.84
C GLN A 351 -0.89 7.06 -0.41
N SER A 352 -1.60 7.89 0.35
CA SER A 352 -1.32 8.08 1.78
C SER A 352 -1.80 6.91 2.62
N ALA A 353 -1.41 6.89 3.90
CA ALA A 353 -2.06 6.02 4.88
C ALA A 353 -3.58 6.26 4.97
N VAL A 354 -4.04 7.51 4.79
CA VAL A 354 -5.47 7.84 4.79
C VAL A 354 -6.17 7.25 3.56
N ASP A 355 -5.57 7.41 2.38
CA ASP A 355 -6.09 6.86 1.13
C ASP A 355 -6.14 5.33 1.16
N SER A 356 -5.15 4.69 1.80
CA SER A 356 -5.12 3.23 1.99
C SER A 356 -6.27 2.74 2.87
N ILE A 357 -6.60 3.47 3.94
CA ILE A 357 -7.76 3.14 4.78
C ILE A 357 -9.04 3.34 3.99
N ILE A 358 -9.18 4.45 3.27
CA ILE A 358 -10.32 4.74 2.41
C ILE A 358 -10.50 3.67 1.31
N SER A 359 -9.40 3.13 0.78
CA SER A 359 -9.40 2.02 -0.19
C SER A 359 -10.27 0.85 0.28
N SER A 360 -10.13 0.44 1.54
CA SER A 360 -10.91 -0.66 2.13
C SER A 360 -12.42 -0.36 2.21
N PHE A 361 -12.81 0.89 2.50
CA PHE A 361 -14.22 1.29 2.48
C PHE A 361 -14.78 1.29 1.06
N ARG A 362 -14.04 1.86 0.10
CA ARG A 362 -14.46 1.89 -1.31
C ARG A 362 -14.55 0.49 -1.91
N LEU A 363 -13.63 -0.40 -1.54
CA LEU A 363 -13.68 -1.81 -1.91
C LEU A 363 -14.95 -2.48 -1.38
N ALA A 364 -15.33 -2.24 -0.11
CA ALA A 364 -16.52 -2.82 0.49
C ALA A 364 -17.82 -2.36 -0.21
N PHE A 365 -17.94 -1.06 -0.54
CA PHE A 365 -19.08 -0.55 -1.32
C PHE A 365 -19.11 -1.13 -2.73
N ALA A 366 -17.97 -1.26 -3.39
CA ALA A 366 -17.90 -1.87 -4.71
C ALA A 366 -18.27 -3.37 -4.67
N LEU A 367 -17.87 -4.09 -3.62
CA LEU A 367 -18.26 -5.49 -3.41
C LEU A 367 -19.77 -5.65 -3.13
N GLU A 368 -20.36 -4.76 -2.34
CA GLU A 368 -21.82 -4.70 -2.16
C GLU A 368 -22.52 -4.51 -3.49
N GLU A 369 -22.11 -3.50 -4.28
CA GLU A 369 -22.68 -3.22 -5.59
C GLU A 369 -22.61 -4.46 -6.51
N ILE A 370 -21.44 -5.08 -6.62
CA ILE A 370 -21.21 -6.24 -7.48
C ILE A 370 -22.05 -7.43 -7.02
N SER A 371 -22.04 -7.72 -5.72
CA SER A 371 -22.83 -8.83 -5.16
C SER A 371 -24.33 -8.63 -5.34
N ALA A 372 -24.82 -7.39 -5.31
CA ALA A 372 -26.23 -7.07 -5.55
C ALA A 372 -26.67 -7.27 -7.02
N HIS A 373 -25.73 -7.26 -7.97
CA HIS A 373 -25.98 -7.54 -9.38
C HIS A 373 -25.96 -9.05 -9.71
N ASP A 374 -25.34 -9.87 -8.86
CA ASP A 374 -25.35 -11.32 -9.03
C ASP A 374 -26.69 -11.92 -8.60
N LYS A 375 -27.53 -12.26 -9.60
CA LYS A 375 -28.86 -12.84 -9.40
C LYS A 375 -28.84 -14.25 -8.82
N SER A 376 -27.69 -14.91 -8.78
CA SER A 376 -27.56 -16.26 -8.22
C SER A 376 -27.47 -16.27 -6.69
N VAL A 377 -27.21 -15.12 -6.07
CA VAL A 377 -27.07 -15.00 -4.62
C VAL A 377 -28.39 -14.54 -3.99
N GLU A 378 -28.96 -15.37 -3.11
CA GLU A 378 -30.22 -15.06 -2.42
C GLU A 378 -30.05 -13.98 -1.33
N LYS A 379 -28.94 -14.02 -0.59
CA LYS A 379 -28.63 -13.05 0.47
C LYS A 379 -27.75 -11.93 -0.08
N LYS A 380 -28.30 -10.71 -0.13
CA LYS A 380 -27.50 -9.51 -0.39
C LYS A 380 -26.57 -9.25 0.78
N ILE A 381 -25.28 -9.09 0.49
CA ILE A 381 -24.24 -8.80 1.49
C ILE A 381 -24.04 -7.29 1.50
N SER A 382 -24.21 -6.67 2.66
CA SER A 382 -24.05 -5.23 2.81
C SER A 382 -22.58 -4.79 2.76
N ALA A 383 -22.33 -3.52 2.45
CA ALA A 383 -20.98 -2.96 2.54
C ALA A 383 -20.39 -3.08 3.95
N SER A 384 -21.21 -3.00 5.01
CA SER A 384 -20.74 -3.22 6.38
C SER A 384 -20.26 -4.66 6.60
N GLU A 385 -20.98 -5.67 6.09
CA GLU A 385 -20.56 -7.07 6.19
C GLU A 385 -19.29 -7.35 5.38
N TRP A 386 -19.18 -6.80 4.16
CA TRP A 386 -17.95 -6.89 3.38
C TRP A 386 -16.78 -6.23 4.09
N LEU A 387 -17.00 -5.03 4.61
CA LEU A 387 -15.99 -4.26 5.34
C LEU A 387 -15.52 -5.03 6.58
N ASP A 388 -16.44 -5.69 7.31
CA ASP A 388 -16.11 -6.54 8.46
C ASP A 388 -15.19 -7.71 8.14
N SER A 389 -15.22 -8.19 6.89
CA SER A 389 -14.38 -9.27 6.37
C SER A 389 -12.97 -8.84 5.95
N THR A 390 -12.70 -7.52 5.95
CA THR A 390 -11.41 -6.95 5.51
C THR A 390 -10.44 -6.69 6.67
N ALA A 391 -9.15 -6.77 6.38
CA ALA A 391 -8.08 -6.23 7.21
C ALA A 391 -7.05 -5.51 6.32
N THR A 392 -6.49 -4.39 6.80
CA THR A 392 -5.48 -3.61 6.10
C THR A 392 -4.13 -3.78 6.78
N ILE A 393 -3.11 -4.21 6.02
CA ILE A 393 -1.72 -4.33 6.47
C ILE A 393 -0.90 -3.29 5.72
N PHE A 394 -0.29 -2.36 6.44
CA PHE A 394 0.54 -1.35 5.81
C PHE A 394 1.90 -1.89 5.36
N MET A 395 2.25 -1.58 4.12
CA MET A 395 3.57 -1.80 3.53
C MET A 395 4.41 -0.52 3.53
N HIS A 396 5.61 -0.59 2.94
CA HIS A 396 6.60 0.50 2.86
C HIS A 396 7.12 0.96 4.21
N GLN A 397 7.00 0.04 5.15
CA GLN A 397 7.57 0.15 6.48
C GLN A 397 9.02 -0.31 6.41
N ASN A 398 9.90 0.46 7.04
CA ASN A 398 11.13 -0.08 7.60
C ASN A 398 12.26 -0.56 6.65
N LYS A 399 12.53 0.13 5.54
CA LYS A 399 13.73 -0.21 4.74
C LYS A 399 14.52 0.96 4.17
N PHE A 400 13.89 2.12 4.03
CA PHE A 400 14.51 3.25 3.38
C PHE A 400 14.62 4.41 4.34
N GLU A 401 15.86 4.65 4.80
CA GLU A 401 16.27 5.99 5.19
C GLU A 401 16.22 6.90 3.95
N LEU A 402 15.01 7.26 3.52
CA LEU A 402 14.76 8.53 2.84
C LEU A 402 14.66 9.67 3.87
N GLY A 403 15.25 9.45 5.05
CA GLY A 403 14.94 10.11 6.33
C GLY A 403 14.36 9.09 7.33
N PRO A 404 14.53 9.30 8.65
CA PRO A 404 14.02 8.44 9.72
C PRO A 404 12.48 8.35 9.83
N ASP A 405 11.72 8.95 8.91
CA ASP A 405 10.34 9.35 9.15
C ASP A 405 9.25 8.36 8.69
N ARG A 406 9.48 7.44 7.74
CA ARG A 406 8.35 6.74 7.07
C ARG A 406 7.57 5.73 7.95
N PHE A 407 8.23 5.03 8.87
CA PHE A 407 7.53 4.11 9.79
C PHE A 407 6.68 4.90 10.81
N ASN A 408 7.28 5.94 11.38
CA ASN A 408 6.58 6.88 12.25
C ASN A 408 5.47 7.62 11.50
N GLU A 409 5.64 7.88 10.20
CA GLU A 409 4.70 8.65 9.40
C GLU A 409 3.36 7.94 9.20
N ASN A 410 3.34 6.64 8.86
CA ASN A 410 2.07 5.93 8.69
C ASN A 410 1.28 5.86 10.00
N TYR A 411 1.95 5.51 11.09
CA TYR A 411 1.33 5.46 12.41
C TYR A 411 0.95 6.87 12.92
N PHE A 412 1.76 7.88 12.62
CA PHE A 412 1.46 9.29 12.92
C PHE A 412 0.24 9.79 12.16
N ILE A 413 0.19 9.55 10.85
CA ILE A 413 -0.96 9.91 9.99
C ILE A 413 -2.20 9.20 10.49
N PHE A 414 -2.10 7.90 10.82
CA PHE A 414 -3.18 7.10 11.37
C PHE A 414 -3.71 7.65 12.71
N THR A 415 -2.83 7.90 13.68
CA THR A 415 -3.23 8.46 14.97
C THR A 415 -3.82 9.86 14.84
N ARG A 416 -3.28 10.67 13.92
CA ARG A 416 -3.83 11.99 13.60
C ARG A 416 -5.21 11.88 12.94
N LEU A 417 -5.39 10.96 12.00
CA LEU A 417 -6.69 10.66 11.38
C LEU A 417 -7.71 10.27 12.46
N CYS A 418 -7.38 9.35 13.35
CA CYS A 418 -8.26 8.95 14.44
C CYS A 418 -8.63 10.13 15.36
N SER A 419 -7.70 11.05 15.62
CA SER A 419 -8.00 12.26 16.40
C SER A 419 -8.92 13.24 15.65
N TYR A 420 -8.76 13.39 14.34
CA TYR A 420 -9.65 14.19 13.51
C TYR A 420 -11.04 13.57 13.37
N LEU A 421 -11.13 12.24 13.29
CA LEU A 421 -12.41 11.54 13.28
C LEU A 421 -13.22 11.83 14.54
N LYS A 422 -12.57 12.00 15.70
CA LYS A 422 -13.20 12.38 16.98
C LYS A 422 -13.76 13.81 17.00
N MET A 423 -13.33 14.69 16.11
CA MET A 423 -13.78 16.09 16.07
C MET A 423 -15.16 16.21 15.40
N SER A 424 -15.96 17.20 15.79
CA SER A 424 -17.15 17.61 15.05
C SER A 424 -16.78 18.27 13.71
N ASP A 425 -17.74 18.39 12.79
CA ASP A 425 -17.49 19.03 11.50
C ASP A 425 -17.09 20.51 11.64
N GLU A 426 -17.63 21.21 12.66
CA GLU A 426 -17.23 22.58 13.00
C GLU A 426 -15.78 22.66 13.51
N GLU A 427 -15.36 21.71 14.33
CA GLU A 427 -14.00 21.62 14.86
C GLU A 427 -13.00 21.29 13.74
N LEU A 428 -13.34 20.36 12.85
CA LEU A 428 -12.58 20.05 11.64
C LEU A 428 -12.42 21.28 10.73
N ALA A 429 -13.50 22.05 10.53
CA ALA A 429 -13.46 23.27 9.74
C ALA A 429 -12.53 24.34 10.37
N LYS A 430 -12.63 24.56 11.68
CA LYS A 430 -11.71 25.47 12.42
C LYS A 430 -10.26 25.01 12.32
N GLN A 431 -10.02 23.71 12.42
CA GLN A 431 -8.68 23.14 12.29
C GLN A 431 -8.13 23.32 10.87
N GLN A 432 -8.97 23.13 9.84
CA GLN A 432 -8.61 23.39 8.44
C GLN A 432 -8.21 24.86 8.22
N GLU A 433 -9.03 25.80 8.70
CA GLU A 433 -8.74 27.24 8.61
C GLU A 433 -7.43 27.61 9.33
N LYS A 434 -7.18 27.01 10.50
CA LYS A 434 -5.93 27.19 11.26
C LYS A 434 -4.71 26.66 10.50
N GLN A 435 -4.83 25.56 9.77
CA GLN A 435 -3.74 25.03 8.93
C GLN A 435 -3.52 25.89 7.70
N GLU A 436 -4.61 26.30 7.03
CA GLU A 436 -4.55 27.15 5.84
C GLU A 436 -3.93 28.52 6.15
N SER A 437 -4.28 29.15 7.27
CA SER A 437 -3.71 30.42 7.73
C SER A 437 -2.22 30.34 8.09
N LYS A 438 -1.77 29.22 8.66
CA LYS A 438 -0.33 28.95 8.87
C LYS A 438 0.42 28.73 7.55
N SER A 439 -0.20 28.07 6.58
CA SER A 439 0.40 27.86 5.26
C SER A 439 0.52 29.18 4.47
N ALA A 440 -0.36 30.15 4.72
CA ALA A 440 -0.36 31.44 4.05
C ALA A 440 0.80 32.36 4.49
N SER A 441 1.36 32.17 5.69
CA SER A 441 2.49 32.97 6.18
C SER A 441 3.86 32.43 5.75
N TRP A 442 3.94 31.17 5.27
CA TRP A 442 5.18 30.48 4.93
C TRP A 442 5.26 30.19 3.42
N SER A 443 5.74 31.19 2.67
CA SER A 443 6.03 31.19 1.23
C SER A 443 4.83 31.15 0.27
N LEU A 444 4.88 32.03 -0.73
CA LEU A 444 3.99 32.08 -1.92
C LEU A 444 3.90 30.77 -2.73
N PHE A 445 4.65 29.72 -2.35
CA PHE A 445 4.83 28.50 -3.16
C PHE A 445 4.32 27.21 -2.48
N HIS A 446 3.78 27.24 -1.26
CA HIS A 446 3.42 26.01 -0.52
C HIS A 446 2.12 26.12 0.31
N ARG A 447 1.01 26.56 -0.29
CA ARG A 447 -0.32 26.29 0.29
C ARG A 447 -0.63 24.81 0.14
N ARG A 448 -0.61 24.03 1.22
CA ARG A 448 -1.00 22.60 1.22
C ARG A 448 -2.35 22.45 1.93
N LYS A 449 -3.31 21.78 1.29
CA LYS A 449 -4.51 21.28 1.98
C LYS A 449 -4.10 20.10 2.84
N ASP A 450 -4.64 20.01 4.05
CA ASP A 450 -4.38 18.90 4.97
C ASP A 450 -5.20 17.67 4.50
N PHE A 451 -4.56 16.78 3.74
CA PHE A 451 -5.19 15.57 3.18
C PHE A 451 -5.82 14.68 4.25
N ILE A 452 -5.36 14.76 5.51
CA ILE A 452 -5.91 13.99 6.62
C ILE A 452 -7.29 14.53 7.01
N ILE A 453 -7.52 15.85 6.94
CA ILE A 453 -8.83 16.45 7.19
C ILE A 453 -9.82 16.03 6.08
N ASP A 454 -9.39 16.12 4.83
CA ASP A 454 -10.24 15.76 3.69
C ASP A 454 -10.62 14.28 3.75
N GLY A 455 -9.68 13.38 4.06
CA GLY A 455 -9.97 11.97 4.25
C GLY A 455 -10.81 11.66 5.50
N ALA A 456 -10.67 12.42 6.59
CA ALA A 456 -11.55 12.29 7.76
C ALA A 456 -13.00 12.62 7.40
N LYS A 457 -13.24 13.69 6.61
CA LYS A 457 -14.57 14.03 6.11
C LYS A 457 -15.13 12.93 5.23
N GLU A 458 -14.33 12.38 4.32
CA GLU A 458 -14.75 11.30 3.45
C GLU A 458 -15.16 10.04 4.24
N LEU A 459 -14.36 9.63 5.21
CA LEU A 459 -14.68 8.49 6.08
C LEU A 459 -15.95 8.71 6.91
N LYS A 460 -16.22 9.94 7.36
CA LYS A 460 -17.49 10.29 8.00
C LYS A 460 -18.68 10.13 7.06
N GLU A 461 -18.54 10.50 5.78
CA GLU A 461 -19.59 10.27 4.78
C GLU A 461 -19.81 8.78 4.50
N PHE A 462 -18.76 7.95 4.52
CA PHE A 462 -18.93 6.49 4.48
C PHE A 462 -19.65 5.97 5.72
N ALA A 463 -19.31 6.46 6.92
CA ALA A 463 -19.98 6.03 8.16
C ALA A 463 -21.49 6.34 8.14
N LYS A 464 -21.89 7.49 7.58
CA LYS A 464 -23.32 7.84 7.36
C LYS A 464 -24.02 6.84 6.44
N GLN A 465 -23.34 6.38 5.39
CA GLN A 465 -23.88 5.40 4.43
C GLN A 465 -23.92 3.98 5.01
N LEU A 466 -22.90 3.58 5.77
CA LEU A 466 -22.82 2.25 6.40
C LEU A 466 -23.81 2.07 7.55
N TRP A 467 -24.02 3.12 8.35
CA TRP A 467 -24.83 3.06 9.56
C TRP A 467 -25.87 4.19 9.63
N PRO A 468 -26.80 4.29 8.67
CA PRO A 468 -27.75 5.41 8.58
C PRO A 468 -28.76 5.47 9.73
N ALA A 469 -28.98 4.36 10.44
CA ALA A 469 -29.86 4.30 11.60
C ALA A 469 -29.21 4.82 12.89
N GLU A 470 -27.88 4.97 12.90
CA GLU A 470 -27.12 5.42 14.07
C GLU A 470 -26.98 6.95 14.06
N ASN A 471 -26.89 7.57 15.24
CA ASN A 471 -26.56 8.99 15.33
C ASN A 471 -25.07 9.24 15.02
N GLU A 472 -24.71 10.49 14.74
CA GLU A 472 -23.35 10.88 14.32
C GLU A 472 -22.25 10.41 15.30
N LEU A 473 -22.49 10.52 16.61
CA LEU A 473 -21.54 10.08 17.63
C LEU A 473 -21.29 8.57 17.53
N LYS A 474 -22.34 7.77 17.39
CA LYS A 474 -22.23 6.32 17.30
C LYS A 474 -21.66 5.85 15.96
N GLN A 475 -21.96 6.56 14.86
CA GLN A 475 -21.31 6.33 13.56
C GLN A 475 -19.80 6.55 13.66
N ARG A 476 -19.39 7.66 14.29
CA ARG A 476 -18.00 8.03 14.51
C ARG A 476 -17.26 7.01 15.39
N ASP A 477 -17.87 6.59 16.49
CA ASP A 477 -17.24 5.65 17.42
C ASP A 477 -17.06 4.27 16.74
N LYS A 478 -18.08 3.79 16.00
CA LYS A 478 -17.98 2.57 15.18
C LYS A 478 -16.89 2.68 14.12
N LEU A 479 -16.81 3.80 13.42
CA LEU A 479 -15.80 4.06 12.39
C LEU A 479 -14.38 3.98 12.97
N ILE A 480 -14.15 4.64 14.11
CA ILE A 480 -12.85 4.63 14.78
C ILE A 480 -12.53 3.22 15.25
N GLU A 481 -13.43 2.56 15.98
CA GLU A 481 -13.26 1.18 16.45
C GLU A 481 -12.92 0.23 15.30
N PHE A 482 -13.62 0.37 14.17
CA PHE A 482 -13.36 -0.42 12.97
C PHE A 482 -11.94 -0.20 12.43
N ILE A 483 -11.58 1.06 12.14
CA ILE A 483 -10.29 1.44 11.58
C ILE A 483 -9.16 0.98 12.50
N GLU A 484 -9.34 1.20 13.80
CA GLU A 484 -8.45 0.77 14.87
C GLU A 484 -8.30 -0.77 14.88
N ALA A 485 -9.38 -1.54 14.86
CA ALA A 485 -9.32 -2.99 15.00
C ALA A 485 -8.72 -3.72 13.79
N ARG A 486 -8.72 -3.10 12.61
CA ARG A 486 -8.41 -3.76 11.33
C ARG A 486 -7.25 -3.17 10.56
N THR A 487 -6.53 -2.21 11.14
CA THR A 487 -5.34 -1.61 10.53
C THR A 487 -4.08 -2.09 11.24
N HIS A 488 -3.18 -2.73 10.50
CA HIS A 488 -1.97 -3.35 11.03
C HIS A 488 -0.71 -2.64 10.52
N PHE A 489 0.25 -2.45 11.44
CA PHE A 489 1.55 -1.83 11.18
C PHE A 489 2.65 -2.84 11.53
N PRO A 490 2.98 -3.78 10.63
CA PRO A 490 3.86 -4.88 10.98
C PRO A 490 5.31 -4.42 11.22
N LEU A 491 5.90 -4.86 12.32
CA LEU A 491 7.34 -4.81 12.52
C LEU A 491 8.07 -5.71 11.53
N ILE A 492 9.37 -5.45 11.35
CA ILE A 492 10.16 -6.28 10.45
C ILE A 492 10.39 -7.64 11.11
N ARG A 493 10.30 -8.70 10.31
CA ARG A 493 10.28 -10.11 10.71
C ARG A 493 9.08 -10.51 11.57
N GLU A 494 8.07 -9.65 11.71
CA GLU A 494 6.82 -10.02 12.35
C GLU A 494 6.11 -11.11 11.53
N LYS A 495 5.68 -12.16 12.22
CA LYS A 495 4.86 -13.23 11.65
C LYS A 495 3.40 -12.94 11.94
N LEU A 496 2.63 -12.72 10.88
CA LEU A 496 1.18 -12.64 10.93
C LEU A 496 0.61 -13.99 10.53
N THR A 497 -0.41 -14.48 11.26
CA THR A 497 -1.08 -15.75 10.98
C THR A 497 -2.58 -15.52 10.81
N SER A 498 -3.27 -16.41 10.08
CA SER A 498 -4.73 -16.37 9.94
C SER A 498 -5.51 -16.50 11.25
N ASP A 499 -4.90 -17.14 12.25
CA ASP A 499 -5.56 -17.48 13.53
C ASP A 499 -5.18 -16.52 14.66
N ALA A 500 -4.11 -15.73 14.44
CA ALA A 500 -3.84 -14.61 15.32
C ALA A 500 -5.10 -13.73 15.29
N PRO A 501 -5.68 -13.37 16.46
CA PRO A 501 -6.70 -12.35 16.47
C PRO A 501 -6.13 -11.18 15.68
N TYR A 502 -6.89 -10.66 14.72
CA TYR A 502 -6.64 -9.36 14.09
C TYR A 502 -6.08 -8.44 15.20
N VAL A 503 -4.77 -8.19 15.13
CA VAL A 503 -3.90 -7.88 16.28
C VAL A 503 -4.52 -6.85 17.24
N ARG A 504 -4.28 -7.03 18.55
CA ARG A 504 -4.72 -6.07 19.58
C ARG A 504 -4.26 -4.66 19.24
N LEU A 505 -5.24 -3.79 19.12
CA LEU A 505 -5.08 -2.35 19.14
C LEU A 505 -4.11 -1.88 20.21
N GLY A 506 -3.10 -1.13 19.80
CA GLY A 506 -2.32 -0.32 20.72
C GLY A 506 -1.26 -1.06 21.53
N GLU A 507 -0.52 -2.00 20.94
CA GLU A 507 0.89 -2.07 21.33
C GLU A 507 1.49 -0.68 21.10
N LYS A 508 1.64 0.05 22.20
CA LYS A 508 2.16 1.40 22.18
C LYS A 508 3.57 1.31 21.61
N SER A 509 3.74 1.81 20.39
CA SER A 509 5.01 2.42 20.04
C SER A 509 5.40 3.32 21.22
N SER A 510 6.62 3.15 21.72
CA SER A 510 7.18 3.99 22.79
C SER A 510 7.30 5.46 22.37
N ILE A 511 7.00 5.76 21.11
CA ILE A 511 7.05 7.07 20.48
C ILE A 511 5.68 7.73 20.69
N ALA A 512 5.63 8.66 21.64
CA ALA A 512 4.56 9.64 21.65
C ALA A 512 4.80 10.55 20.43
N PRO A 513 3.80 10.82 19.58
CA PRO A 513 3.96 11.84 18.57
C PRO A 513 4.38 13.13 19.28
N ASP A 514 5.35 13.83 18.72
CA ASP A 514 6.02 14.98 19.33
C ASP A 514 5.05 16.15 19.63
N THR A 515 3.80 16.01 19.22
CA THR A 515 2.67 16.88 19.43
C THR A 515 1.80 16.49 20.62
N TRP A 516 1.97 15.35 21.30
CA TRP A 516 1.18 14.96 22.49
C TRP A 516 2.00 15.10 23.77
N ASP A 517 1.63 16.05 24.62
CA ASP A 517 2.23 16.23 25.94
C ASP A 517 1.60 15.23 26.92
N LYS A 518 2.27 14.08 27.11
CA LYS A 518 1.86 13.02 28.05
C LYS A 518 1.68 13.50 29.49
N THR A 519 2.35 14.58 29.90
CA THR A 519 2.23 15.10 31.27
C THR A 519 1.01 16.00 31.46
N LYS A 520 0.41 16.47 30.36
CA LYS A 520 -0.71 17.43 30.40
C LYS A 520 -1.94 16.91 29.66
N GLU A 521 -1.92 15.66 29.21
CA GLU A 521 -2.94 15.01 28.37
C GLU A 521 -3.48 15.93 27.28
N LYS A 522 -2.59 16.66 26.60
CA LYS A 522 -2.98 17.63 25.59
C LYS A 522 -2.01 17.69 24.43
N TRP A 523 -2.52 18.17 23.30
CA TRP A 523 -1.67 18.44 22.14
C TRP A 523 -0.84 19.73 22.36
N LYS A 524 0.46 19.71 22.02
CA LYS A 524 1.33 20.90 21.97
C LYS A 524 0.67 21.95 21.07
N GLY A 525 0.27 23.08 21.66
CA GLY A 525 -0.40 24.19 20.97
C GLY A 525 -1.93 24.25 21.13
N ALA A 526 -2.54 23.36 21.92
CA ALA A 526 -3.92 23.50 22.40
C ALA A 526 -4.02 24.66 23.41
N LYS A 527 -4.99 25.57 23.23
CA LYS A 527 -5.23 26.66 24.18
C LYS A 527 -6.06 26.13 25.35
N LYS A 528 -5.97 26.80 26.49
CA LYS A 528 -6.68 26.41 27.73
C LYS A 528 -8.21 26.37 27.58
N SER A 529 -8.75 27.02 26.54
CA SER A 529 -10.17 27.06 26.16
C SER A 529 -10.67 25.80 25.45
N ASP A 530 -9.76 24.94 25.00
CA ASP A 530 -10.10 23.74 24.21
C ASP A 530 -10.28 22.51 25.14
N LEU A 531 -10.33 22.74 26.45
CA LEU A 531 -10.63 21.74 27.46
C LEU A 531 -12.15 21.60 27.55
N ILE A 532 -12.66 20.40 27.25
CA ILE A 532 -14.00 19.99 27.66
C ILE A 532 -13.99 19.97 29.19
N ASP A 533 -14.76 20.87 29.79
CA ASP A 533 -15.00 20.87 31.23
C ASP A 533 -15.74 19.58 31.58
N SER A 534 -15.03 18.62 32.16
CA SER A 534 -15.59 17.34 32.60
C SER A 534 -16.12 17.40 34.04
N ASP A 535 -16.12 18.57 34.67
CA ASP A 535 -16.68 18.76 36.02
C ASP A 535 -17.98 19.59 35.98
N SER A 536 -19.07 18.92 35.61
CA SER A 536 -20.39 19.29 36.11
C SER A 536 -21.15 18.05 36.57
N ASN A 537 -20.62 17.39 37.61
CA ASN A 537 -21.43 16.51 38.44
C ASN A 537 -21.73 17.24 39.76
N PRO A 538 -22.98 17.65 40.04
CA PRO A 538 -23.31 18.27 41.30
C PRO A 538 -23.29 17.20 42.40
N ASN A 539 -22.44 17.44 43.40
CA ASN A 539 -22.32 16.80 44.72
C ASN A 539 -23.45 15.82 45.14
N PRO A 540 -23.12 14.63 45.68
CA PRO A 540 -24.10 13.79 46.36
C PRO A 540 -24.36 14.36 47.76
N ALA A 541 -25.61 14.66 48.09
CA ALA A 541 -26.03 14.85 49.47
C ALA A 541 -26.26 13.47 50.14
N PRO A 542 -25.98 13.31 51.44
CA PRO A 542 -25.98 12.01 52.10
C PRO A 542 -27.39 11.61 52.54
N PHE A 543 -27.83 10.42 52.16
CA PHE A 543 -28.41 9.34 52.99
C PHE A 543 -28.94 8.22 52.09
#